data_AF-A0A2G1QJ33-F1
#
_entry.id   AF-A0A2G1QJ33-F1
#
_cell.length_a   1.000
_cell.length_b   1.000
_cell.length_c   1.000
_cell.angle_alpha   90.00
_cell.angle_beta   90.00
_cell.angle_gamma   90.00
#
_symmetry.space_group_name_H-M   'P 1'
#
loop_
_entity.id
_entity.type
_entity.pdbx_description
1 polymer ?
#
loop_
_entity_poly.entity_id
_entity_poly.type
_entity_poly.pdbx_seq_one_letter_code
_entity_poly.pdbx_strand_id
1 'polypeptide(L)'
;MAASVRHEISLQAAGLAALAGCALLFGLARLVDDTPHSADPVTIAGGGFVANYRVSEIFAGFTAFVVKPVASGSILEATFEDPAGGPPITVSERFRVKSPRIVLRTPALHDVVRDRPYAVDVRLLSYDRSEEFWHTSMTFRSQVGSDMIADKPLTVGPGYMPNPELKQP
;
A
#
# COMPACT_ATOMS: atom_id res chain seq x y z
N MET A 1 -9.64 18.36 68.48
CA MET A 1 -9.32 19.22 67.32
C MET A 1 -7.97 18.90 66.65
N ALA A 2 -6.93 18.44 67.37
CA ALA A 2 -5.62 18.13 66.76
C ALA A 2 -5.54 16.83 65.92
N ALA A 3 -6.44 15.87 66.14
CA ALA A 3 -6.43 14.59 65.41
C ALA A 3 -6.97 14.69 63.97
N SER A 4 -7.95 15.56 63.72
CA SER A 4 -8.52 15.74 62.36
C SER A 4 -7.52 16.47 61.43
N VAL A 5 -6.79 17.45 61.97
CA VAL A 5 -5.75 18.20 61.23
C VAL A 5 -4.58 17.30 60.79
N ARG A 6 -4.16 16.34 61.61
CA ARG A 6 -3.11 15.36 61.21
C ARG A 6 -3.59 14.41 60.11
N HIS A 7 -4.87 14.04 60.11
CA HIS A 7 -5.43 13.17 59.08
C HIS A 7 -5.57 13.89 57.73
N GLU A 8 -5.96 15.16 57.73
CA GLU A 8 -6.05 16.00 56.54
C GLU A 8 -4.67 16.25 55.90
N ILE A 9 -3.64 16.54 56.70
CA ILE A 9 -2.26 16.69 56.22
C ILE A 9 -1.74 15.37 55.63
N SER A 10 -2.07 14.23 56.24
CA SER A 10 -1.72 12.90 55.72
C SER A 10 -2.41 12.58 54.39
N LEU A 11 -3.66 13.00 54.21
CA LEU A 11 -4.43 12.75 53.00
C LEU A 11 -3.95 13.65 51.84
N GLN A 12 -3.63 14.92 52.14
CA GLN A 12 -3.05 15.85 51.17
C GLN A 12 -1.64 15.42 50.73
N ALA A 13 -0.80 14.96 51.67
CA ALA A 13 0.52 14.43 51.35
C ALA A 13 0.44 13.16 50.49
N ALA A 14 -0.51 12.26 50.78
CA ALA A 14 -0.76 11.07 49.97
C ALA A 14 -1.26 11.44 48.56
N GLY A 15 -2.14 12.43 48.44
CA GLY A 15 -2.63 12.92 47.15
C GLY A 15 -1.53 13.56 46.28
N LEU A 16 -0.66 14.38 46.87
CA LEU A 16 0.47 14.98 46.17
C LEU A 16 1.50 13.94 45.73
N ALA A 17 1.79 12.95 46.58
CA ALA A 17 2.68 11.84 46.23
C ALA A 17 2.11 10.98 45.08
N ALA A 18 0.80 10.73 45.08
CA ALA A 18 0.14 10.00 44.00
C ALA A 18 0.17 10.78 42.68
N LEU A 19 -0.09 12.10 42.70
CA LEU A 19 -0.01 12.96 41.52
C LEU A 19 1.42 13.04 40.97
N ALA A 20 2.42 13.18 41.83
CA ALA A 20 3.83 13.15 41.44
C ALA A 20 4.21 11.79 40.83
N GLY A 21 3.72 10.69 41.41
CA GLY A 21 3.87 9.34 40.86
C GLY A 21 3.24 9.19 39.48
N CYS A 22 2.00 9.66 39.29
CA CYS A 22 1.32 9.64 38.00
C CYS A 22 2.05 10.52 36.95
N ALA A 23 2.53 11.70 37.34
CA ALA A 23 3.30 12.57 36.45
C ALA A 23 4.64 11.95 36.06
N LEU A 24 5.32 11.28 36.99
CA LEU A 24 6.54 10.53 36.72
C LEU A 24 6.29 9.35 35.77
N LEU A 25 5.24 8.56 36.02
CA LEU A 25 4.85 7.45 35.15
C LEU A 25 4.45 7.95 33.75
N PHE A 26 3.75 9.08 33.66
CA PHE A 26 3.41 9.70 32.37
C PHE A 26 4.67 10.20 31.65
N GLY A 27 5.60 10.82 32.35
CA GLY A 27 6.89 11.25 31.79
C GLY A 27 7.74 10.08 31.30
N LEU A 28 7.79 8.99 32.08
CA LEU A 28 8.47 7.75 31.69
C LEU A 28 7.77 7.07 30.50
N ALA A 29 6.44 7.05 30.47
CA ALA A 29 5.67 6.52 29.34
C ALA A 29 5.95 7.30 28.04
N ARG A 30 6.15 8.62 28.13
CA ARG A 30 6.59 9.45 26.99
C ARG A 30 8.02 9.17 26.55
N LEU A 31 8.90 8.75 27.46
CA LEU A 31 10.28 8.38 27.13
C LEU A 31 10.38 6.98 26.50
N VAL A 32 9.49 6.07 26.89
CA VAL A 32 9.41 4.70 26.35
C VAL A 32 8.66 4.63 25.01
N ASP A 33 8.02 5.72 24.60
CA ASP A 33 7.41 5.84 23.27
C ASP A 33 8.50 6.01 22.19
N ASP A 34 9.35 4.99 22.05
CA ASP A 34 10.27 4.75 20.94
C ASP A 34 9.51 4.21 19.72
N THR A 35 8.23 4.58 19.52
CA THR A 35 7.59 4.24 18.25
C THR A 35 8.31 5.02 17.16
N PRO A 36 9.01 4.35 16.22
CA PRO A 36 9.63 5.06 15.13
C PRO A 36 8.50 5.72 14.34
N HIS A 37 8.42 7.04 14.44
CA HIS A 37 7.55 7.86 13.62
C HIS A 37 7.88 7.71 12.12
N SER A 38 8.95 6.97 11.79
CA SER A 38 9.50 6.73 10.46
C SER A 38 9.15 5.39 9.82
N ALA A 39 8.41 4.47 10.48
CA ALA A 39 7.96 3.26 9.78
C ALA A 39 6.78 3.58 8.86
N ASP A 40 6.95 3.34 7.55
CA ASP A 40 5.93 3.59 6.53
C ASP A 40 4.60 2.89 6.89
N PRO A 41 3.44 3.54 6.70
CA PRO A 41 2.14 2.95 7.02
C PRO A 41 1.79 1.76 6.11
N VAL A 42 2.40 1.72 4.92
CA VAL A 42 2.20 0.71 3.89
C VAL A 42 3.56 0.12 3.51
N THR A 43 3.63 -1.21 3.44
CA THR A 43 4.80 -1.93 2.95
C THR A 43 4.44 -2.66 1.66
N ILE A 44 5.29 -2.52 0.65
CA ILE A 44 5.10 -3.19 -0.63
C ILE A 44 5.81 -4.54 -0.57
N ALA A 45 5.04 -5.63 -0.62
CA ALA A 45 5.59 -6.97 -0.51
C ALA A 45 6.23 -7.48 -1.80
N GLY A 46 5.79 -6.98 -2.94
CA GLY A 46 6.30 -7.38 -4.23
C GLY A 46 5.42 -6.89 -5.36
N GLY A 47 6.01 -6.71 -6.52
CA GLY A 47 5.35 -6.22 -7.72
C GLY A 47 6.21 -6.40 -8.95
N GLY A 48 5.64 -6.05 -10.10
CA GLY A 48 6.31 -6.15 -11.38
C GLY A 48 5.32 -6.34 -12.51
N PHE A 49 5.87 -6.76 -13.65
CA PHE A 49 5.09 -7.10 -14.83
C PHE A 49 4.75 -8.59 -14.83
N VAL A 50 3.51 -8.89 -15.19
CA VAL A 50 3.02 -10.25 -15.39
C VAL A 50 2.60 -10.38 -16.85
N ALA A 51 3.24 -11.29 -17.57
CA ALA A 51 2.91 -11.64 -18.94
C ALA A 51 2.13 -12.95 -18.98
N ASN A 52 0.90 -12.91 -19.47
CA ASN A 52 0.09 -14.09 -19.71
C ASN A 52 0.10 -14.44 -21.21
N TYR A 53 1.00 -15.35 -21.58
CA TYR A 53 1.16 -15.85 -22.94
C TYR A 53 -0.06 -16.57 -23.52
N ARG A 54 -1.02 -17.02 -22.70
CA ARG A 54 -2.22 -17.73 -23.19
C ARG A 54 -3.25 -16.78 -23.75
N VAL A 55 -3.43 -15.65 -23.08
CA VAL A 55 -4.38 -14.59 -23.46
C VAL A 55 -3.69 -13.40 -24.12
N SER A 56 -2.38 -13.46 -24.28
CA SER A 56 -1.56 -12.41 -24.91
C SER A 56 -1.64 -11.04 -24.22
N GLU A 57 -1.67 -11.04 -22.90
CA GLU A 57 -1.76 -9.79 -22.12
C GLU A 57 -0.54 -9.61 -21.21
N ILE A 58 -0.06 -8.38 -21.10
CA ILE A 58 0.91 -7.96 -20.09
C ILE A 58 0.20 -6.96 -19.17
N PHE A 59 0.39 -7.06 -17.86
CA PHE A 59 -0.04 -6.02 -16.93
C PHE A 59 1.03 -5.79 -15.87
N ALA A 60 1.10 -4.57 -15.36
CA ALA A 60 1.94 -4.22 -14.21
C ALA A 60 1.09 -4.22 -12.94
N GLY A 61 1.67 -4.58 -11.81
CA GLY A 61 0.96 -4.53 -10.55
C GLY A 61 1.83 -4.86 -9.35
N PHE A 62 1.31 -4.61 -8.16
CA PHE A 62 1.98 -4.94 -6.92
C PHE A 62 0.99 -5.28 -5.82
N THR A 63 1.51 -5.92 -4.79
CA THR A 63 0.79 -6.22 -3.55
C THR A 63 1.35 -5.36 -2.43
N ALA A 64 0.48 -4.67 -1.72
CA ALA A 64 0.79 -3.85 -0.57
C ALA A 64 0.11 -4.39 0.69
N PHE A 65 0.80 -4.26 1.82
CA PHE A 65 0.31 -4.56 3.16
C PHE A 65 0.26 -3.31 4.02
N VAL A 66 -0.83 -3.18 4.76
CA VAL A 66 -0.97 -2.16 5.80
C VAL A 66 -0.29 -2.66 7.07
N VAL A 67 0.75 -1.97 7.49
CA VAL A 67 1.51 -2.33 8.71
C VAL A 67 1.15 -1.46 9.91
N LYS A 68 0.53 -0.29 9.68
CA LYS A 68 -0.02 0.59 10.72
C LYS A 68 -1.51 0.83 10.49
N PRO A 69 -2.32 0.99 11.56
CA PRO A 69 -3.73 1.34 11.40
C PRO A 69 -3.90 2.60 10.54
N VAL A 70 -4.56 2.46 9.39
CA VAL A 70 -4.97 3.58 8.52
C VAL A 70 -6.45 3.86 8.73
N ALA A 71 -6.88 5.10 8.49
CA ALA A 71 -8.29 5.46 8.60
C ALA A 71 -9.14 4.57 7.68
N SER A 72 -10.29 4.13 8.18
CA SER A 72 -11.22 3.32 7.37
C SER A 72 -11.66 4.11 6.13
N GLY A 73 -11.62 3.46 4.96
CA GLY A 73 -11.96 4.10 3.70
C GLY A 73 -10.82 4.87 3.04
N SER A 74 -9.61 4.86 3.61
CA SER A 74 -8.41 5.37 2.93
C SER A 74 -8.24 4.71 1.55
N ILE A 75 -7.62 5.43 0.62
CA ILE A 75 -7.43 5.00 -0.77
C ILE A 75 -5.95 4.79 -1.01
N LEU A 76 -5.57 3.61 -1.50
CA LEU A 76 -4.25 3.42 -2.09
C LEU A 76 -4.36 3.68 -3.58
N GLU A 77 -3.70 4.73 -4.06
CA GLU A 77 -3.61 5.10 -5.46
C GLU A 77 -2.20 4.79 -5.97
N ALA A 78 -2.11 4.22 -7.16
CA ALA A 78 -0.86 4.00 -7.84
C ALA A 78 -0.94 4.51 -9.28
N THR A 79 0.05 5.27 -9.69
CA THR A 79 0.21 5.81 -11.02
C THR A 79 1.40 5.11 -11.68
N PHE A 80 1.13 4.47 -12.81
CA PHE A 80 2.10 3.71 -13.58
C PHE A 80 2.46 4.49 -14.83
N GLU A 81 3.73 4.53 -15.19
CA GLU A 81 4.17 5.00 -16.51
C GLU A 81 3.56 4.12 -17.61
N ASP A 82 3.00 4.73 -18.66
CA ASP A 82 2.50 4.02 -19.82
C ASP A 82 3.66 3.59 -20.73
N PRO A 83 3.89 2.28 -20.94
CA PRO A 83 4.95 1.80 -21.80
C PRO A 83 4.85 2.25 -23.26
N ALA A 84 3.63 2.49 -23.76
CA ALA A 84 3.36 2.99 -25.10
C ALA A 84 3.65 4.51 -25.25
N GLY A 85 4.05 5.17 -24.16
CA GLY A 85 4.36 6.61 -24.15
C GLY A 85 3.13 7.51 -24.03
N GLY A 86 1.97 6.96 -23.69
CA GLY A 86 0.75 7.71 -23.40
C GLY A 86 0.73 8.33 -22.00
N PRO A 87 -0.44 8.85 -21.58
CA PRO A 87 -0.63 9.39 -20.24
C PRO A 87 -0.42 8.31 -19.15
N PRO A 88 0.10 8.67 -17.97
CA PRO A 88 0.24 7.73 -16.87
C PRO A 88 -1.09 7.06 -16.48
N ILE A 89 -1.02 5.76 -16.18
CA ILE A 89 -2.16 4.92 -15.86
C ILE A 89 -2.36 4.93 -14.35
N THR A 90 -3.41 5.59 -13.88
CA THR A 90 -3.75 5.63 -12.45
C THR A 90 -4.79 4.56 -12.10
N VAL A 91 -4.46 3.73 -11.11
CA VAL A 91 -5.36 2.74 -10.52
C VAL A 91 -5.43 2.94 -9.01
N SER A 92 -6.61 2.73 -8.43
CA SER A 92 -6.81 2.96 -7.00
C SER A 92 -7.74 1.93 -6.40
N GLU A 93 -7.46 1.52 -5.15
CA GLU A 93 -8.28 0.59 -4.40
C GLU A 93 -8.49 1.14 -2.97
N ARG A 94 -9.67 0.89 -2.41
CA ARG A 94 -10.03 1.32 -1.04
C ARG A 94 -9.64 0.28 0.00
N PHE A 95 -9.08 0.73 1.11
CA PHE A 95 -8.85 -0.13 2.26
C PHE A 95 -10.16 -0.60 2.87
N ARG A 96 -10.24 -1.92 3.10
CA ARG A 96 -11.34 -2.57 3.80
C ARG A 96 -10.82 -3.03 5.15
N VAL A 97 -11.56 -2.75 6.22
CA VAL A 97 -11.19 -3.06 7.62
C VAL A 97 -10.77 -4.53 7.81
N LYS A 98 -11.30 -5.46 7.00
CA LYS A 98 -11.04 -6.90 7.10
C LYS A 98 -9.89 -7.43 6.23
N SER A 99 -9.26 -6.60 5.39
CA SER A 99 -8.17 -7.04 4.51
C SER A 99 -6.96 -6.10 4.63
N PRO A 100 -5.88 -6.51 5.32
CA PRO A 100 -4.65 -5.73 5.38
C PRO A 100 -3.87 -5.77 4.05
N ARG A 101 -4.30 -6.59 3.08
CA ARG A 101 -3.68 -6.77 1.78
C ARG A 101 -4.49 -6.05 0.70
N ILE A 102 -3.81 -5.25 -0.12
CA ILE A 102 -4.33 -4.66 -1.35
C ILE A 102 -3.50 -5.13 -2.53
N VAL A 103 -4.16 -5.42 -3.64
CA VAL A 103 -3.52 -5.72 -4.92
C VAL A 103 -3.96 -4.67 -5.92
N LEU A 104 -3.00 -3.96 -6.51
CA LEU A 104 -3.23 -3.00 -7.58
C LEU A 104 -2.62 -3.57 -8.86
N ARG A 105 -3.36 -3.45 -9.95
CA ARG A 105 -2.91 -3.87 -11.29
C ARG A 105 -3.42 -2.90 -12.34
N THR A 106 -2.59 -2.63 -13.34
CA THR A 106 -3.00 -1.91 -14.54
C THR A 106 -3.95 -2.77 -15.37
N PRO A 107 -4.69 -2.16 -16.30
CA PRO A 107 -5.21 -2.85 -17.47
C PRO A 107 -4.09 -3.50 -18.29
N ALA A 108 -4.47 -4.25 -19.34
CA ALA A 108 -3.52 -4.78 -20.30
C ALA A 108 -2.69 -3.62 -20.92
N LEU A 109 -1.38 -3.83 -20.94
CA LEU A 109 -0.38 -2.90 -21.44
C LEU A 109 0.11 -3.37 -22.81
N HIS A 110 0.42 -2.41 -23.66
CA HIS A 110 1.03 -2.60 -24.98
C HIS A 110 2.41 -1.92 -25.01
N ASP A 111 3.23 -2.28 -26.00
CA ASP A 111 4.56 -1.69 -26.23
C ASP A 111 5.51 -1.75 -25.01
N VAL A 112 5.41 -2.83 -24.22
CA VAL A 112 6.31 -3.08 -23.10
C VAL A 112 7.68 -3.46 -23.65
N VAL A 113 8.72 -2.75 -23.23
CA VAL A 113 10.11 -3.00 -23.60
C VAL A 113 10.77 -3.83 -22.49
N ARG A 114 11.38 -4.96 -22.89
CA ARG A 114 12.15 -5.81 -21.98
C ARG A 114 13.26 -5.03 -21.28
N ASP A 115 13.46 -5.31 -19.99
CA ASP A 115 14.50 -4.77 -19.11
C ASP A 115 14.51 -3.24 -18.93
N ARG A 116 13.54 -2.53 -19.51
CA ARG A 116 13.31 -1.11 -19.29
C ARG A 116 12.69 -0.88 -17.90
N PRO A 117 13.23 0.06 -17.09
CA PRO A 117 12.57 0.50 -15.86
C PRO A 117 11.41 1.45 -16.20
N TYR A 118 10.24 1.17 -15.62
CA TYR A 118 9.04 1.99 -15.69
C TYR A 118 8.72 2.55 -14.31
N ALA A 119 8.45 3.85 -14.23
CA ALA A 119 8.14 4.52 -12.97
C ALA A 119 6.76 4.12 -12.44
N VAL A 120 6.68 3.96 -11.11
CA VAL A 120 5.43 3.73 -10.39
C VAL A 120 5.44 4.60 -9.13
N ASP A 121 4.46 5.50 -9.05
CA ASP A 121 4.23 6.36 -7.90
C ASP A 121 3.04 5.84 -7.11
N VAL A 122 3.19 5.68 -5.81
CA VAL A 122 2.17 5.12 -4.92
C VAL A 122 1.86 6.10 -3.81
N ARG A 123 0.58 6.42 -3.65
CA ARG A 123 0.07 7.41 -2.69
C ARG A 123 -1.01 6.80 -1.83
N LEU A 124 -0.94 7.07 -0.54
CA LEU A 124 -1.99 6.78 0.44
C LEU A 124 -2.78 8.06 0.68
N LEU A 125 -4.04 8.06 0.29
CA LEU A 125 -4.93 9.21 0.36
C LEU A 125 -6.03 8.98 1.39
N SER A 126 -6.58 10.07 1.91
CA SER A 126 -7.83 10.07 2.66
C SER A 126 -9.01 9.57 1.81
N TYR A 127 -10.12 9.24 2.46
CA TYR A 127 -11.34 8.74 1.79
C TYR A 127 -11.88 9.70 0.72
N ASP A 128 -11.75 11.01 0.95
CA ASP A 128 -12.16 12.10 0.07
C ASP A 128 -11.03 12.60 -0.84
N ARG A 129 -9.84 11.99 -0.79
CA ARG A 129 -8.62 12.40 -1.53
C ARG A 129 -8.14 13.83 -1.24
N SER A 130 -8.58 14.43 -0.14
CA SER A 130 -8.17 15.80 0.25
C SER A 130 -6.79 15.83 0.89
N GLU A 131 -6.38 14.73 1.53
CA GLU A 131 -5.13 14.62 2.27
C GLU A 131 -4.31 13.42 1.78
N GLU A 132 -2.99 13.60 1.71
CA GLU A 132 -2.02 12.55 1.43
C GLU A 132 -1.31 12.17 2.72
N PHE A 133 -1.48 10.92 3.15
CA PHE A 133 -0.86 10.40 4.36
C PHE A 133 0.52 9.81 4.11
N TRP A 134 0.80 9.35 2.88
CA TRP A 134 2.07 8.73 2.53
C TRP A 134 2.26 8.67 1.02
N HIS A 135 3.52 8.68 0.58
CA HIS A 135 3.91 8.57 -0.81
C HIS A 135 5.27 7.90 -0.94
N THR A 136 5.39 7.00 -1.91
CA THR A 136 6.66 6.43 -2.34
C THR A 136 6.69 6.26 -3.85
N SER A 137 7.91 6.25 -4.42
CA SER A 137 8.14 5.99 -5.84
C SER A 137 9.06 4.79 -5.99
N MET A 138 8.79 3.95 -6.99
CA MET A 138 9.65 2.82 -7.34
C MET A 138 9.66 2.61 -8.85
N THR A 139 10.44 1.62 -9.29
CA THR A 139 10.49 1.23 -10.69
C THR A 139 10.22 -0.26 -10.83
N PHE A 140 9.42 -0.63 -11.82
CA PHE A 140 9.27 -2.02 -12.24
C PHE A 140 9.98 -2.27 -13.56
N ARG A 141 10.53 -3.47 -13.72
CA ARG A 141 11.15 -3.93 -14.97
C ARG A 141 10.41 -5.16 -15.45
N SER A 142 10.13 -5.22 -16.75
CA SER A 142 9.59 -6.42 -17.36
C SER A 142 10.70 -7.32 -17.89
N GLN A 143 10.64 -8.61 -17.60
CA GLN A 143 11.53 -9.61 -18.21
C GLN A 143 11.07 -10.05 -19.61
N VAL A 144 9.86 -9.64 -20.01
CA VAL A 144 9.23 -10.02 -21.28
C VAL A 144 8.75 -8.73 -21.97
N GLY A 145 9.14 -8.52 -23.21
CA GLY A 145 8.62 -7.42 -24.02
C GLY A 145 7.35 -7.82 -24.77
N SER A 146 6.60 -6.83 -25.24
CA SER A 146 5.42 -7.06 -26.09
C SER A 146 5.78 -7.75 -27.40
N ASP A 147 7.00 -7.57 -27.90
CA ASP A 147 7.57 -8.27 -29.06
C ASP A 147 7.71 -9.80 -28.88
N MET A 148 7.70 -10.27 -27.62
CA MET A 148 7.83 -11.69 -27.28
C MET A 148 6.49 -12.41 -27.11
N ILE A 149 5.37 -11.68 -27.16
CA ILE A 149 4.03 -12.21 -26.97
C ILE A 149 3.28 -12.10 -28.29
N ALA A 150 2.45 -13.09 -28.60
CA ALA A 150 1.64 -13.05 -29.81
C ALA A 150 0.61 -11.91 -29.76
N ASP A 151 0.37 -11.23 -30.88
CA ASP A 151 -0.63 -10.16 -30.96
C ASP A 151 -2.06 -10.62 -30.63
N LYS A 152 -2.32 -11.92 -30.76
CA LYS A 152 -3.62 -12.54 -30.48
C LYS A 152 -3.47 -13.68 -29.48
N PRO A 153 -4.47 -13.90 -28.61
CA PRO A 153 -4.51 -15.03 -27.67
C PRO A 153 -4.23 -16.37 -28.36
N LEU A 154 -3.44 -17.22 -27.74
CA LEU A 154 -3.16 -18.57 -28.26
C LEU A 154 -4.35 -19.51 -28.09
N THR A 155 -5.17 -19.27 -27.07
CA THR A 155 -6.32 -20.10 -26.72
C THR A 155 -7.56 -19.26 -26.48
N VAL A 156 -8.72 -19.82 -26.84
CA VAL A 156 -10.04 -19.22 -26.63
C VAL A 156 -10.96 -20.17 -25.87
N GLY A 157 -11.88 -19.59 -25.09
CA GLY A 157 -12.91 -20.32 -24.35
C GLY A 157 -12.39 -21.10 -23.13
N PRO A 158 -13.31 -21.63 -22.30
CA PRO A 158 -12.97 -22.33 -21.04
C PRO A 158 -12.25 -23.66 -21.26
N GLY A 159 -12.32 -24.23 -22.47
CA GLY A 159 -11.70 -25.50 -22.84
C GLY A 159 -10.29 -25.39 -23.41
N TYR A 160 -9.65 -24.21 -23.38
CA TYR A 160 -8.32 -23.98 -23.97
C TYR A 160 -8.22 -24.39 -25.45
N MET A 161 -9.27 -24.08 -26.22
CA MET A 161 -9.26 -24.40 -27.65
C MET A 161 -8.24 -23.51 -28.36
N PRO A 162 -7.42 -24.04 -29.28
CA PRO A 162 -6.51 -23.21 -30.08
C PRO A 162 -7.28 -22.09 -30.79
N ASN A 163 -6.75 -20.88 -30.77
CA ASN A 163 -7.41 -19.74 -31.40
C ASN A 163 -7.53 -19.95 -32.93
N PRO A 164 -8.75 -20.02 -33.49
CA PRO A 164 -8.95 -20.22 -34.92
C PRO A 164 -8.42 -19.05 -35.76
N GLU A 165 -8.31 -17.84 -35.20
CA GLU A 165 -7.78 -16.67 -35.90
C GLU A 165 -6.28 -16.74 -36.17
N LEU A 166 -5.54 -17.59 -35.44
CA LEU A 166 -4.11 -17.81 -35.68
C LEU A 166 -3.84 -18.74 -36.87
N LYS A 167 -4.88 -19.37 -37.43
CA LYS A 167 -4.76 -20.32 -38.55
C LYS A 167 -4.96 -19.68 -39.92
N GLN A 168 -5.20 -18.38 -40.02
CA GLN A 168 -5.36 -17.70 -41.30
C GLN A 168 -3.99 -17.13 -41.75
N PRO A 169 -3.52 -17.46 -42.97
CA PRO A 169 -2.27 -16.95 -43.53
C PRO A 169 -2.33 -15.46 -43.89
#